data_AF-A0A972H0D8-F1
#
_entry.id   AF-A0A972H0D8-F1
#
_cell.length_a   1.000
_cell.length_b   1.000
_cell.length_c   1.000
_cell.angle_alpha   90.00
_cell.angle_beta   90.00
_cell.angle_gamma   90.00
#
_symmetry.space_group_name_H-M   'P 1'
#
loop_
_entity.id
_entity.type
_entity.pdbx_description
1 polymer ?
#
loop_
_entity_poly.entity_id
_entity_poly.type
_entity_poly.pdbx_seq_one_letter_code
_entity_poly.pdbx_strand_id
1 'polypeptide(L)'
;MKCISVYTNDFEVFSDIYEQVLSMPLAENEEKQIEGITVTESGDVPDNYLDRMKIKPEVVVMKVRDKDITILQHKNLFEIFIPAPESVVH
;
A
#
# COMPACT_ATOMS: atom_id res chain seq x y z
N MET A 1 -8.13 7.00 3.74
CA MET A 1 -7.48 6.44 2.53
C MET A 1 -7.25 4.96 2.77
N LYS A 2 -7.49 4.11 1.76
CA LYS A 2 -7.26 2.67 1.92
C LYS A 2 -5.76 2.40 2.01
N CYS A 3 -5.32 1.65 3.02
CA CYS A 3 -3.92 1.28 3.22
C CYS A 3 -3.74 -0.23 3.16
N ILE A 4 -2.84 -0.70 2.30
CA ILE A 4 -2.46 -2.10 2.21
C ILE A 4 -0.98 -2.26 2.58
N SER A 5 -0.73 -3.10 3.58
CA SER A 5 0.59 -3.41 4.11
C SER A 5 1.10 -4.73 3.53
N VAL A 6 2.25 -4.69 2.87
CA VAL A 6 2.89 -5.84 2.21
C VAL A 6 4.25 -6.10 2.87
N TYR A 7 4.33 -7.20 3.63
CA TYR A 7 5.50 -7.52 4.46
C TYR A 7 6.59 -8.20 3.63
N THR A 8 7.35 -7.40 2.89
CA THR A 8 8.53 -7.82 2.13
C THR A 8 9.61 -6.75 2.17
N ASN A 9 10.87 -7.15 2.02
CA ASN A 9 12.00 -6.25 1.82
C ASN A 9 12.53 -6.27 0.39
N ASP A 10 11.97 -7.15 -0.45
CA ASP A 10 12.39 -7.35 -1.82
C ASP A 10 11.47 -6.58 -2.76
N PHE A 11 12.04 -5.62 -3.48
CA PHE A 11 11.30 -4.78 -4.41
C PHE A 11 10.82 -5.55 -5.65
N GLU A 12 11.58 -6.54 -6.11
CA GLU A 12 11.20 -7.35 -7.28
C GLU A 12 9.95 -8.17 -6.94
N VAL A 13 9.96 -8.83 -5.77
CA VAL A 13 8.79 -9.58 -5.28
C VAL A 13 7.59 -8.66 -5.08
N PHE A 14 7.78 -7.49 -4.45
CA PHE A 14 6.72 -6.50 -4.30
C PHE A 14 6.12 -6.09 -5.65
N SER A 15 6.97 -5.79 -6.63
CA SER A 15 6.54 -5.36 -7.96
C SER A 15 5.77 -6.44 -8.70
N ASP A 16 6.09 -7.72 -8.48
CA ASP A 16 5.40 -8.85 -9.09
C ASP A 16 3.98 -9.01 -8.51
N ILE A 17 3.85 -8.98 -7.18
CA ILE A 17 2.54 -9.13 -6.51
C ILE A 17 1.70 -7.85 -6.49
N TYR A 18 2.29 -6.68 -6.76
CA TYR A 18 1.62 -5.38 -6.65
C TYR A 18 0.30 -5.32 -7.43
N GLU A 19 0.31 -5.74 -8.71
CA GLU A 19 -0.91 -5.72 -9.52
C GLU A 19 -1.97 -6.69 -9.01
N GLN A 20 -1.54 -7.83 -8.47
CA GLN A 20 -2.43 -8.80 -7.84
C GLN A 20 -3.05 -8.25 -6.56
N VAL A 21 -2.24 -7.64 -5.68
CA VAL A 21 -2.69 -6.98 -4.45
C VAL A 21 -3.72 -5.90 -4.74
N LEU A 22 -3.49 -5.05 -5.76
CA LEU A 22 -4.44 -4.02 -6.15
C LEU A 22 -5.77 -4.58 -6.69
N SER A 23 -5.71 -5.72 -7.37
CA SER A 23 -6.90 -6.35 -7.97
C SER A 23 -7.66 -7.21 -6.96
N MET A 24 -7.03 -7.57 -5.84
CA MET A 24 -7.65 -8.43 -4.83
C MET A 24 -8.55 -7.63 -3.87
N PRO A 25 -9.83 -8.02 -3.74
CA PRO A 25 -10.66 -7.50 -2.66
C PRO A 25 -10.20 -8.12 -1.34
N LEU A 26 -9.52 -7.32 -0.53
CA LEU A 26 -9.25 -7.57 0.88
C LEU A 26 -10.28 -6.81 1.73
N ALA A 27 -10.90 -7.50 2.68
CA ALA A 27 -11.74 -6.88 3.70
C ALA A 27 -10.88 -6.14 4.73
N GLU A 28 -11.50 -5.23 5.49
CA GLU A 28 -10.78 -4.46 6.51
C GLU A 28 -10.19 -5.38 7.58
N ASN A 29 -8.91 -5.19 7.94
CA ASN A 29 -8.16 -6.05 8.85
C ASN A 29 -8.00 -7.52 8.35
N GLU A 30 -8.20 -7.77 7.06
CA GLU A 30 -7.97 -9.09 6.48
C GLU A 30 -6.49 -9.28 6.12
N GLU A 31 -5.93 -10.40 6.58
CA GLU A 31 -4.61 -10.87 6.20
C GLU A 31 -4.71 -12.00 5.18
N LYS A 32 -3.91 -11.94 4.12
CA LYS A 32 -3.73 -13.01 3.14
C LYS A 32 -2.25 -13.24 2.86
N GLN A 33 -1.92 -14.46 2.44
CA GLN A 33 -0.61 -14.78 1.92
C GLN A 33 -0.67 -14.86 0.39
N ILE A 34 0.19 -14.09 -0.27
CA ILE A 34 0.37 -14.09 -1.72
C ILE A 34 1.80 -14.49 -1.99
N GLU A 35 2.01 -15.65 -2.61
CA GLU A 35 3.35 -16.17 -2.93
C GLU A 35 4.30 -16.27 -1.72
N GLY A 36 3.73 -16.54 -0.54
CA GLY A 36 4.47 -16.59 0.73
C GLY A 36 4.72 -15.23 1.38
N ILE A 37 4.27 -14.13 0.77
CA ILE A 37 4.30 -12.78 1.32
C ILE A 37 3.00 -12.47 2.04
N THR A 38 3.10 -11.98 3.27
CA THR A 38 1.94 -11.52 4.02
C THR A 38 1.48 -10.16 3.52
N VAL A 39 0.21 -10.07 3.17
CA VAL A 39 -0.48 -8.85 2.74
C VAL A 39 -1.65 -8.62 3.67
N THR A 40 -1.73 -7.43 4.25
CA THR A 40 -2.80 -7.06 5.17
C THR A 40 -3.46 -5.77 4.73
N GLU A 41 -4.77 -5.72 4.83
CA GLU A 41 -5.50 -4.47 4.69
C GLU A 41 -5.53 -3.80 6.07
N SER A 42 -4.86 -2.65 6.18
CA SER A 42 -4.67 -1.93 7.45
C SER A 42 -5.76 -0.90 7.74
N GLY A 43 -6.84 -0.92 6.97
CA GLY A 43 -7.98 -0.02 7.04
C GLY A 43 -7.64 1.42 6.65
N ASP A 44 -8.50 2.32 7.11
CA ASP A 44 -8.32 3.75 6.93
C ASP A 44 -7.19 4.30 7.79
N VAL A 45 -6.15 4.77 7.13
CA VAL A 45 -5.08 5.54 7.77
C VAL A 45 -5.43 7.04 7.85
N PRO A 46 -4.98 7.75 8.90
CA PRO A 46 -5.14 9.20 8.97
C PRO A 46 -4.33 9.91 7.88
N ASP A 47 -4.87 11.01 7.32
CA ASP A 47 -4.21 11.76 6.25
C ASP A 47 -2.80 12.25 6.61
N ASN A 48 -2.60 12.62 7.88
CA ASN A 48 -1.30 13.08 8.37
C ASN A 48 -0.23 11.98 8.47
N TYR A 49 -0.60 10.70 8.33
CA TYR A 49 0.34 9.58 8.42
C TYR A 49 1.37 9.65 7.30
N LEU A 50 0.90 9.90 6.08
CA LEU A 50 1.74 10.00 4.90
C LEU A 50 2.77 11.12 5.04
N ASP A 51 2.35 12.30 5.53
CA ASP A 51 3.25 13.45 5.74
C ASP A 51 4.29 13.17 6.83
N ARG A 52 3.91 12.46 7.89
CA ARG A 52 4.84 12.03 8.95
C ARG A 52 5.85 11.00 8.48
N MET A 53 5.49 10.13 7.53
CA MET A 53 6.42 9.14 7.00
C MET A 53 7.36 9.73 5.95
N LYS A 54 6.87 10.64 5.10
CA LYS A 54 7.69 11.34 4.08
C LYS A 54 8.88 12.11 4.64
N ILE A 55 8.79 12.61 5.86
CA ILE A 55 9.89 13.36 6.50
C ILE A 55 10.99 12.45 7.06
N LYS A 56 10.76 11.13 7.14
CA LYS A 56 11.75 10.20 7.68
C LYS A 56 12.77 9.83 6.60
N PRO A 57 14.08 9.96 6.89
CA PRO A 57 15.13 9.67 5.90
C PRO A 57 15.23 8.18 5.53
N GLU A 58 14.71 7.30 6.38
CA GLU A 58 14.70 5.84 6.17
C GLU A 58 13.51 5.34 5.34
N VAL A 59 12.58 6.24 4.98
CA VAL A 59 11.37 5.90 4.23
C VAL A 59 11.55 6.34 2.78
N VAL A 60 11.37 5.40 1.86
CA VAL A 60 11.33 5.69 0.43
C VAL A 60 9.88 5.92 0.02
N VAL A 61 9.63 7.03 -0.67
CA VAL A 61 8.28 7.42 -1.12
C VAL A 61 8.24 7.31 -2.63
N MET A 62 7.36 6.47 -3.14
CA MET A 62 7.12 6.29 -4.58
C MET A 62 5.68 6.73 -4.90
N LYS A 63 5.48 7.44 -6.01
CA LYS A 63 4.15 7.86 -6.46
C LYS A 63 3.88 7.29 -7.85
N VAL A 64 2.76 6.59 -7.98
CA VAL A 64 2.29 6.05 -9.26
C VAL A 64 1.40 7.10 -9.90
N ARG A 65 1.97 7.84 -10.86
CA ARG A 65 1.31 9.00 -11.48
C ARG A 65 -0.02 8.66 -12.15
N ASP A 66 -0.11 7.46 -12.73
CA ASP A 66 -1.30 7.03 -13.49
C ASP A 66 -2.51 6.66 -12.62
N LYS A 67 -2.29 6.37 -11.32
CA LYS A 67 -3.34 5.84 -10.43
C LYS A 67 -3.56 6.67 -9.17
N ASP A 68 -2.85 7.79 -9.02
CA ASP A 68 -2.79 8.61 -7.79
C ASP A 68 -2.44 7.79 -6.52
N ILE A 69 -1.75 6.67 -6.70
CA ILE A 69 -1.34 5.78 -5.60
C ILE A 69 0.00 6.26 -5.05
N THR A 70 0.12 6.27 -3.72
CA THR A 70 1.41 6.48 -3.05
C THR A 70 1.86 5.16 -2.43
N ILE A 71 3.13 4.80 -2.61
CA ILE A 71 3.75 3.62 -2.02
C ILE A 71 4.86 4.10 -1.09
N LEU A 72 4.85 3.64 0.15
CA LEU A 72 5.92 3.88 1.10
C LEU A 72 6.68 2.57 1.31
N GLN A 73 8.00 2.62 1.21
CA GLN A 73 8.86 1.51 1.60
C GLN A 73 9.62 1.90 2.86
N HIS A 74 9.52 1.08 3.89
CA HIS A 74 10.30 1.25 5.10
C HIS A 74 10.73 -0.11 5.67
N LYS A 75 12.04 -0.33 5.81
CA LYS A 75 12.60 -1.61 6.28
C LYS A 75 12.08 -2.79 5.44
N ASN A 76 11.23 -3.64 6.03
CA ASN A 76 10.69 -4.85 5.43
C ASN A 76 9.16 -4.75 5.21
N LEU A 77 8.67 -3.54 4.99
CA LEU A 77 7.25 -3.26 4.76
C LEU A 77 7.10 -2.27 3.60
N PHE A 78 6.17 -2.61 2.70
CA PHE A 78 5.65 -1.71 1.69
C PHE A 78 4.20 -1.38 2.03
N GLU A 79 3.88 -0.10 2.15
CA GLU A 79 2.52 0.38 2.38
C GLU A 79 2.00 1.04 1.11
N ILE A 80 0.88 0.54 0.58
CA ILE A 80 0.21 1.06 -0.60
C ILE A 80 -0.99 1.89 -0.13
N PHE A 81 -0.93 3.18 -0.40
CA PHE A 81 -2.00 4.14 -0.14
C PHE A 81 -2.79 4.34 -1.41
N ILE A 82 -4.03 3.85 -1.39
CA ILE A 82 -4.97 3.99 -2.48
C ILE A 82 -5.96 5.07 -2.06
N PRO A 83 -6.03 6.21 -2.76
CA PRO A 83 -7.12 7.16 -2.53
C PRO A 83 -8.42 6.42 -2.81
N ALA A 84 -9.36 6.46 -1.87
CA ALA A 84 -10.70 5.93 -2.14
C ALA A 84 -11.21 6.68 -3.38
N PRO A 85 -11.71 5.99 -4.42
CA PRO A 85 -12.40 6.70 -5.47
C PRO A 85 -13.54 7.47 -4.80
N GLU A 86 -13.56 8.80 -4.94
CA GLU A 86 -14.84 9.50 -4.93
C GLU A 86 -15.71 8.69 -5.87
N SER A 87 -16.71 8.02 -5.31
CA SER A 87 -17.69 7.29 -6.09
C SER A 87 -18.33 8.35 -6.97
N VAL A 88 -17.84 8.52 -8.19
CA VAL A 88 -18.57 9.21 -9.25
C VAL A 88 -19.77 8.31 -9.55
N VAL A 89 -20.78 8.45 -8.70
CA VAL A 89 -22.17 8.12 -9.03
C VAL A 89 -22.48 8.89 -10.31
N HIS A 90 -22.43 8.16 -11.43
CA HIS A 90 -22.89 8.63 -12.72
C HIS A 90 -24.41 8.51 -12.79
#